data_AF-A0A7S4Q2S5-F1
#
_entry.id   AF-A0A7S4Q2S5-F1
#
_cell.length_a   1.000
_cell.length_b   1.000
_cell.length_c   1.000
_cell.angle_alpha   90.00
_cell.angle_beta   90.00
_cell.angle_gamma   90.00
#
_symmetry.space_group_name_H-M   'P 1'
#
loop_
_entity.id
_entity.type
_entity.pdbx_description
1 polymer ?
#
loop_
_entity_poly.entity_id
_entity_poly.type
_entity_poly.pdbx_seq_one_letter_code
_entity_poly.pdbx_strand_id
1 'polypeptide(L)'
;VHVVVPAGAVLDAASVPNALPAIQGPEYSFTVLEEDLLAPRLDYADHPRLASDALWLHFSEAVRLGTGVAVKDERGETPGNVTTSLFGSSARVGASWALGATYRAVISPSSFRDMAGNGFGPPGGTVVEFAITDDDVPPRLAHEWSANGEVHPSDAFLLMFNEAVQHGAGQVSL
;
A
#
# COMPACT_ATOMS: atom_id res chain seq x y z
N VAL A 1 -28.14 5.50 16.18
CA VAL A 1 -28.67 4.62 15.10
C VAL A 1 -29.19 3.36 15.77
N HIS A 2 -30.36 2.87 15.41
CA HIS A 2 -30.88 1.60 15.92
C HIS A 2 -30.93 0.58 14.77
N VAL A 3 -30.68 -0.69 15.10
CA VAL A 3 -30.82 -1.78 14.13
C VAL A 3 -32.29 -2.19 14.13
N VAL A 4 -32.98 -1.94 13.01
CA VAL A 4 -34.31 -2.51 12.73
C VAL A 4 -34.14 -3.61 11.72
N VAL A 5 -34.50 -4.83 12.10
CA VAL A 5 -34.72 -5.92 11.14
C VAL A 5 -36.22 -6.18 11.11
N PRO A 6 -36.95 -5.76 10.05
CA PRO A 6 -38.37 -6.04 9.90
C PRO A 6 -38.62 -7.56 9.89
N ALA A 7 -39.79 -7.99 10.35
CA ALA A 7 -40.19 -9.39 10.26
C ALA A 7 -40.14 -9.86 8.79
N GLY A 8 -39.49 -11.00 8.54
CA GLY A 8 -39.33 -11.55 7.19
C GLY A 8 -38.18 -10.96 6.36
N ALA A 9 -37.40 -10.02 6.90
CA ALA A 9 -36.20 -9.50 6.22
C ALA A 9 -35.07 -10.56 6.11
N VAL A 10 -35.10 -11.59 6.94
CA VAL A 10 -34.19 -12.73 6.89
C VAL A 10 -35.02 -14.02 6.87
N LEU A 11 -34.72 -14.89 5.91
CA LEU A 11 -35.32 -16.22 5.76
C LEU A 11 -34.22 -17.28 5.94
N ASP A 12 -34.56 -18.43 6.52
CA ASP A 12 -33.66 -19.59 6.49
C ASP A 12 -33.72 -20.34 5.14
N ALA A 13 -32.82 -21.31 4.97
CA ALA A 13 -32.68 -22.07 3.73
C ALA A 13 -33.57 -23.34 3.67
N ALA A 14 -34.68 -23.39 4.41
CA ALA A 14 -35.60 -24.52 4.38
C ALA A 14 -36.47 -24.51 3.11
N SER A 15 -36.98 -25.70 2.72
CA SER A 15 -37.90 -25.86 1.58
C SER A 15 -39.22 -25.11 1.75
N VAL A 16 -39.60 -24.81 3.00
CA VAL A 16 -40.57 -23.78 3.37
C VAL A 16 -39.84 -22.82 4.31
N PRO A 17 -39.43 -21.62 3.84
CA PRO A 17 -38.53 -20.76 4.62
C PRO A 17 -39.18 -20.23 5.89
N ASN A 18 -38.47 -20.31 7.02
CA ASN A 18 -38.89 -19.65 8.25
C ASN A 18 -38.37 -18.21 8.27
N ALA A 19 -39.24 -17.27 8.62
CA ALA A 19 -38.88 -15.87 8.76
C ALA A 19 -38.30 -15.57 10.15
N LEU A 20 -37.21 -14.81 10.19
CA LEU A 20 -36.74 -14.18 11.41
C LEU A 20 -37.83 -13.20 11.92
N PRO A 21 -38.25 -13.29 13.19
CA PRO A 21 -39.11 -12.30 13.81
C PRO A 21 -38.45 -10.92 13.82
N ALA A 22 -39.24 -9.86 13.97
CA ALA A 22 -38.67 -8.51 14.04
C ALA A 22 -37.67 -8.41 15.19
N ILE A 23 -36.46 -7.91 14.90
CA ILE A 23 -35.47 -7.58 15.92
C ILE A 23 -35.48 -6.07 16.10
N GLN A 24 -35.75 -5.64 17.33
CA GLN A 24 -35.42 -4.29 17.81
C GLN A 24 -34.31 -4.42 18.85
N GLY A 25 -33.09 -4.03 18.47
CA GLY A 25 -31.95 -3.96 19.39
C GLY A 25 -32.00 -2.70 20.27
N PRO A 26 -31.17 -2.63 21.34
CA PRO A 26 -31.03 -1.43 22.14
C PRO A 26 -30.55 -0.25 21.29
N GLU A 27 -30.90 0.98 21.71
CA GLU A 27 -30.36 2.19 21.08
C GLU A 27 -28.85 2.26 21.28
N TYR A 28 -28.11 2.40 20.18
CA TYR A 28 -26.71 2.79 20.24
C TYR A 28 -26.59 4.30 20.03
N SER A 29 -26.08 4.97 21.05
CA SER A 29 -25.59 6.34 20.95
C SER A 29 -24.07 6.33 20.78
N PHE A 30 -23.59 7.06 19.78
CA PHE A 30 -22.20 7.46 19.67
C PHE A 30 -22.18 8.96 19.46
N THR A 31 -21.15 9.62 19.99
CA THR A 31 -20.91 11.04 19.71
C THR A 31 -19.84 11.11 18.63
N VAL A 32 -20.19 11.71 17.49
CA VAL A 32 -19.18 12.17 16.52
C VAL A 32 -18.70 13.51 17.04
N LEU A 33 -17.39 13.66 17.26
CA LEU A 33 -16.82 14.97 17.58
C LEU A 33 -17.06 15.91 16.39
N GLU A 34 -17.52 17.14 16.64
CA GLU A 34 -17.80 18.12 15.57
C GLU A 34 -16.52 18.54 14.83
N GLU A 35 -15.36 18.41 15.47
CA GLU A 35 -14.06 18.72 14.91
C GLU A 35 -13.08 17.59 15.22
N ASP A 36 -12.45 17.06 14.19
CA ASP A 36 -11.30 16.19 14.37
C ASP A 36 -10.10 17.07 14.72
N LEU A 37 -9.51 16.83 15.89
CA LEU A 37 -8.34 17.57 16.39
C LEU A 37 -7.07 16.70 16.36
N LEU A 38 -7.19 15.44 15.95
CA LEU A 38 -6.05 14.55 15.85
C LEU A 38 -5.35 14.83 14.53
N ALA A 39 -4.07 15.15 14.63
CA ALA A 39 -3.23 15.31 13.47
C ALA A 39 -2.73 13.94 12.98
N PRO A 40 -2.59 13.75 11.65
CA PRO A 40 -2.04 12.53 11.10
C PRO A 40 -0.58 12.38 11.55
N ARG A 41 -0.23 11.20 12.09
CA ARG A 41 1.15 10.83 12.42
C ARG A 41 1.65 9.73 11.49
N LEU A 42 2.97 9.66 11.29
CA LEU A 42 3.59 8.59 10.54
C LEU A 42 3.76 7.39 11.48
N ASP A 43 3.06 6.30 11.20
CA ASP A 43 3.18 5.06 11.97
C ASP A 43 4.32 4.19 11.43
N TYR A 44 4.49 4.14 10.11
CA TYR A 44 5.49 3.28 9.47
C TYR A 44 5.92 3.80 8.09
N ALA A 45 7.12 3.40 7.64
CA ALA A 45 7.61 3.64 6.29
C ALA A 45 8.28 2.39 5.70
N ASP A 46 7.86 1.96 4.50
CA ASP A 46 8.57 0.96 3.71
C ASP A 46 9.58 1.64 2.80
N HIS A 47 10.85 1.32 3.01
CA HIS A 47 11.95 1.91 2.27
C HIS A 47 12.14 1.21 0.91
N PRO A 48 12.31 1.96 -0.18
CA PRO A 48 12.70 1.36 -1.45
C PRO A 48 14.11 0.80 -1.32
N ARG A 49 14.34 -0.39 -1.88
CA ARG A 49 15.68 -0.99 -1.93
C ARG A 49 16.24 -0.92 -3.34
N LEU A 50 15.38 -1.10 -4.33
CA LEU A 50 15.75 -1.09 -5.74
C LEU A 50 15.39 0.25 -6.40
N ALA A 51 16.06 0.54 -7.51
CA ALA A 51 15.81 1.77 -8.26
C ALA A 51 14.38 1.84 -8.86
N SER A 52 13.72 0.69 -9.00
CA SER A 52 12.33 0.56 -9.46
C SER A 52 11.28 0.73 -8.34
N ASP A 53 11.70 0.71 -7.08
CA ASP A 53 10.78 0.74 -5.94
C ASP A 53 10.27 2.16 -5.65
N ALA A 54 9.38 2.27 -4.67
CA ALA A 54 8.92 3.53 -4.12
C ALA A 54 8.99 3.51 -2.60
N LEU A 55 9.18 4.70 -2.00
CA LEU A 55 8.99 4.89 -0.58
C LEU A 55 7.48 4.91 -0.28
N TRP A 56 7.04 4.05 0.63
CA TRP A 56 5.68 4.10 1.15
C TRP A 56 5.66 4.65 2.57
N LEU A 57 4.73 5.57 2.82
CA LEU A 57 4.50 6.19 4.11
C LEU A 57 3.10 5.81 4.58
N HIS A 58 2.99 5.26 5.80
CA HIS A 58 1.73 4.83 6.39
C HIS A 58 1.40 5.71 7.59
N PHE A 59 0.24 6.34 7.53
CA PHE A 59 -0.24 7.28 8.53
C PHE A 59 -1.32 6.65 9.41
N SER A 60 -1.51 7.24 10.59
CA SER A 60 -2.55 6.86 11.54
C SER A 60 -3.98 7.01 11.02
N GLU A 61 -4.16 7.75 9.93
CA GLU A 61 -5.45 8.12 9.34
C GLU A 61 -5.30 8.51 7.87
N ALA A 62 -6.42 8.75 7.20
CA ALA A 62 -6.43 9.16 5.81
C ALA A 62 -5.85 10.58 5.63
N VAL A 63 -4.97 10.75 4.65
CA VAL A 63 -4.30 12.03 4.40
C VAL A 63 -4.63 12.60 3.02
N ARG A 64 -4.53 13.92 2.90
CA ARG A 64 -4.50 14.71 1.67
C ARG A 64 -3.12 15.32 1.49
N LEU A 65 -2.78 15.60 0.24
CA LEU A 65 -1.50 16.19 -0.10
C LEU A 65 -1.53 17.67 0.30
N GLY A 66 -0.53 18.09 1.05
CA GLY A 66 -0.22 19.50 1.26
C GLY A 66 0.86 19.93 0.26
N THR A 67 2.05 20.23 0.77
CA THR A 67 3.22 20.56 -0.07
C THR A 67 3.89 19.33 -0.71
N GLY A 68 3.51 18.12 -0.30
CA GLY A 68 4.19 16.89 -0.69
C GLY A 68 5.51 16.67 0.04
N VAL A 69 6.23 15.61 -0.32
CA VAL A 69 7.47 15.18 0.32
C VAL A 69 8.68 15.73 -0.43
N ALA A 70 9.58 16.42 0.28
CA ALA A 70 10.84 16.88 -0.29
C ALA A 70 11.89 15.78 -0.19
N VAL A 71 12.52 15.40 -1.30
CA VAL A 71 13.56 14.35 -1.31
C VAL A 71 14.88 14.93 -1.81
N LYS A 72 15.96 14.63 -1.09
CA LYS A 72 17.33 15.06 -1.40
C LYS A 72 18.32 13.90 -1.25
N ASP A 73 19.34 13.83 -2.10
CA ASP A 73 20.48 12.94 -1.90
C ASP A 73 21.51 13.53 -0.90
N GLU A 74 22.59 12.80 -0.64
CA GLU A 74 23.67 13.24 0.27
C GLU A 74 24.40 14.52 -0.20
N ARG A 75 24.29 14.88 -1.48
CA ARG A 75 24.85 16.10 -2.05
C ARG A 75 23.87 17.28 -1.98
N GLY A 76 22.65 17.06 -1.51
CA GLY A 76 21.59 18.06 -1.47
C GLY A 76 20.83 18.21 -2.80
N GLU A 77 21.00 17.28 -3.74
CA GLU A 77 20.36 17.29 -5.05
C GLU A 77 19.01 16.58 -5.00
N THR A 78 18.03 17.06 -5.77
CA THR A 78 16.72 16.41 -5.87
C THR A 78 16.77 15.32 -6.94
N PRO A 79 16.35 14.07 -6.66
CA PRO A 79 16.28 13.04 -7.68
C PRO A 79 15.27 13.41 -8.78
N GLY A 80 15.42 12.84 -9.97
CA GLY A 80 14.50 13.10 -11.08
C GLY A 80 13.08 12.60 -10.78
N ASN A 81 12.06 13.25 -11.35
CA ASN A 81 10.67 12.77 -11.36
C ASN A 81 10.08 12.42 -9.99
N VAL A 82 10.37 13.21 -8.95
CA VAL A 82 9.72 13.03 -7.64
C VAL A 82 8.21 13.22 -7.78
N THR A 83 7.46 12.19 -7.40
CA THR A 83 5.99 12.16 -7.43
C THR A 83 5.47 11.66 -6.09
N THR A 84 4.31 12.16 -5.68
CA THR A 84 3.59 11.65 -4.50
C THR A 84 2.17 11.30 -4.92
N SER A 85 1.73 10.08 -4.62
CA SER A 85 0.38 9.59 -4.86
C SER A 85 -0.23 9.09 -3.56
N LEU A 86 -1.54 9.26 -3.40
CA LEU A 86 -2.23 8.97 -2.14
C LEU A 86 -3.18 7.78 -2.28
N PHE A 87 -3.21 6.96 -1.23
CA PHE A 87 -4.00 5.74 -1.11
C PHE A 87 -4.59 5.68 0.31
N GLY A 88 -5.62 6.50 0.57
CA GLY A 88 -6.24 6.61 1.89
C GLY A 88 -5.25 7.11 2.95
N SER A 89 -4.87 6.24 3.89
CA SER A 89 -3.87 6.50 4.93
C SER A 89 -2.44 6.22 4.50
N SER A 90 -2.19 5.95 3.22
CA SER A 90 -0.85 5.69 2.70
C SER A 90 -0.46 6.68 1.60
N ALA A 91 0.81 7.05 1.54
CA ALA A 91 1.38 7.84 0.46
C ALA A 91 2.53 7.07 -0.21
N ARG A 92 2.48 7.00 -1.54
CA ARG A 92 3.57 6.47 -2.37
C ARG A 92 4.42 7.63 -2.89
N VAL A 93 5.69 7.64 -2.55
CA VAL A 93 6.69 8.59 -3.06
C VAL A 93 7.59 7.86 -4.05
N GLY A 94 7.44 8.16 -5.33
CA GLY A 94 8.28 7.62 -6.40
C GLY A 94 9.26 8.68 -6.91
N ALA A 95 10.44 8.26 -7.34
CA ALA A 95 11.39 9.10 -8.06
C ALA A 95 12.27 8.23 -8.96
N SER A 96 13.08 8.88 -9.80
CA SER A 96 14.18 8.24 -10.52
C SER A 96 15.36 8.04 -9.57
N TRP A 97 15.30 6.97 -8.79
CA TRP A 97 16.33 6.61 -7.83
C TRP A 97 17.62 6.15 -8.52
N ALA A 98 18.78 6.57 -8.01
CA ALA A 98 20.07 6.13 -8.50
C ALA A 98 20.62 4.98 -7.64
N LEU A 99 21.12 3.94 -8.29
CA LEU A 99 21.80 2.83 -7.62
C LEU A 99 23.00 3.33 -6.79
N GLY A 100 23.11 2.86 -5.55
CA GLY A 100 24.17 3.22 -4.61
C GLY A 100 24.00 4.58 -3.94
N ALA A 101 22.92 5.32 -4.22
CA ALA A 101 22.64 6.61 -3.57
C ALA A 101 21.83 6.44 -2.28
N THR A 102 22.13 7.29 -1.30
CA THR A 102 21.30 7.50 -0.10
C THR A 102 20.45 8.74 -0.29
N TYR A 103 19.18 8.65 0.11
CA TYR A 103 18.22 9.74 0.06
C TYR A 103 17.64 10.05 1.44
N ARG A 104 17.30 11.32 1.63
CA ARG A 104 16.54 11.84 2.77
C ARG A 104 15.21 12.38 2.26
N ALA A 105 14.11 11.78 2.69
CA ALA A 105 12.75 12.26 2.48
C ALA A 105 12.30 13.07 3.69
N VAL A 106 12.08 14.36 3.49
CA VAL A 106 11.63 15.31 4.51
C VAL A 106 10.12 15.47 4.42
N ILE A 107 9.43 15.08 5.49
CA ILE A 107 8.00 15.20 5.68
C ILE A 107 7.78 16.34 6.67
N SER A 108 7.60 17.55 6.14
CA SER A 108 7.29 18.74 6.94
C SER A 108 5.87 18.68 7.53
N PRO A 109 5.55 19.51 8.55
CA PRO A 109 4.18 19.64 9.07
C PRO A 109 3.13 20.01 8.00
N SER A 110 3.58 20.63 6.89
CA SER A 110 2.73 21.01 5.76
C SER A 110 2.67 19.97 4.63
N SER A 111 3.45 18.88 4.71
CA SER A 111 3.55 17.89 3.63
C SER A 111 2.24 17.14 3.41
N PHE A 112 1.56 16.83 4.52
CA PHE A 112 0.27 16.15 4.54
C PHE A 112 -0.68 16.87 5.51
N ARG A 113 -1.98 16.66 5.29
CA ARG A 113 -3.04 17.04 6.21
C ARG A 113 -4.13 15.98 6.22
N ASP A 114 -4.95 15.90 7.25
CA ASP A 114 -6.11 15.00 7.23
C ASP A 114 -7.30 15.61 6.44
N MET A 115 -8.48 15.01 6.61
CA MET A 115 -9.72 15.48 5.98
C MET A 115 -10.33 16.71 6.68
N ALA A 116 -10.03 16.92 7.96
CA ALA A 116 -10.48 18.06 8.77
C ALA A 116 -9.57 19.30 8.61
N GLY A 117 -8.38 19.12 8.04
CA GLY A 117 -7.40 20.16 7.78
C GLY A 117 -6.23 20.20 8.75
N ASN A 118 -6.13 19.28 9.72
CA ASN A 118 -4.96 19.25 10.61
C ASN A 118 -3.72 18.83 9.84
N GLY A 119 -2.63 19.60 9.99
CA GLY A 119 -1.34 19.28 9.38
C GLY A 119 -0.68 18.07 10.01
N PHE A 120 0.34 17.51 9.35
CA PHE A 120 1.12 16.40 9.86
C PHE A 120 1.64 16.66 11.29
N GLY A 121 1.31 15.75 12.20
CA GLY A 121 1.33 15.97 13.65
C GLY A 121 2.68 16.28 14.29
N PRO A 122 3.83 15.73 13.84
CA PRO A 122 5.13 16.11 14.36
C PRO A 122 5.46 17.59 14.07
N PRO A 123 5.60 18.48 15.09
CA PRO A 123 5.79 19.92 14.86
C PRO A 123 7.09 20.28 14.12
N GLY A 124 8.10 19.40 14.20
CA GLY A 124 9.37 19.52 13.46
C GLY A 124 9.39 18.74 12.15
N GLY A 125 8.30 18.07 11.78
CA GLY A 125 8.27 17.10 10.71
C GLY A 125 8.97 15.79 11.06
N THR A 126 9.28 15.00 10.04
CA THR A 126 9.98 13.72 10.14
C THR A 126 10.90 13.56 8.94
N VAL A 127 12.06 12.92 9.14
CA VAL A 127 12.98 12.57 8.06
C VAL A 127 13.06 11.05 7.97
N VAL A 128 12.88 10.53 6.77
CA VAL A 128 13.08 9.11 6.44
C VAL A 128 14.32 8.99 5.57
N GLU A 129 15.27 8.17 5.97
CA GLU A 129 16.53 7.94 5.26
C GLU A 129 16.57 6.51 4.73
N PHE A 130 16.96 6.37 3.47
CA PHE A 130 17.06 5.07 2.82
C PHE A 130 18.17 5.08 1.77
N ALA A 131 18.75 3.91 1.52
CA ALA A 131 19.76 3.70 0.49
C ALA A 131 19.21 2.77 -0.58
N ILE A 132 19.56 3.05 -1.83
CA ILE A 132 19.22 2.20 -2.96
C ILE A 132 20.40 1.27 -3.18
N THR A 133 20.17 -0.01 -2.97
CA THR A 133 21.17 -1.05 -3.13
C THR A 133 20.95 -1.78 -4.45
N ASP A 134 21.97 -2.51 -4.88
CA ASP A 134 21.78 -3.45 -5.97
C ASP A 134 21.00 -4.66 -5.46
N ASP A 135 20.37 -5.38 -6.38
CA ASP A 135 19.92 -6.73 -6.09
C ASP A 135 21.03 -7.71 -6.46
N ASP A 136 21.73 -8.22 -5.47
CA ASP A 136 22.78 -9.23 -5.67
C ASP A 136 22.26 -10.66 -5.50
N VAL A 137 20.96 -10.84 -5.30
CA VAL A 137 20.32 -12.15 -5.17
C VAL A 137 19.71 -12.53 -6.52
N PRO A 138 20.23 -13.56 -7.21
CA PRO A 138 19.67 -13.97 -8.50
C PRO A 138 18.31 -14.67 -8.32
N PRO A 139 17.42 -14.60 -9.34
CA PRO A 139 16.13 -15.28 -9.30
C PRO A 139 16.34 -16.78 -9.27
N ARG A 140 15.48 -17.44 -8.50
CA ARG A 140 15.45 -18.89 -8.35
C ARG A 140 14.15 -19.42 -8.90
N LEU A 141 14.23 -20.59 -9.54
CA LEU A 141 13.05 -21.34 -9.92
C LEU A 141 12.38 -21.86 -8.65
N ALA A 142 11.18 -21.35 -8.37
CA ALA A 142 10.37 -21.75 -7.22
C ALA A 142 9.54 -23.00 -7.53
N HIS A 143 9.03 -23.10 -8.75
CA HIS A 143 8.29 -24.25 -9.21
C HIS A 143 8.42 -24.44 -10.72
N GLU A 144 8.60 -25.68 -11.14
CA GLU A 144 8.44 -26.11 -12.53
C GLU A 144 7.22 -27.02 -12.62
N TRP A 145 6.32 -26.71 -13.56
CA TRP A 145 5.30 -27.67 -13.97
C TRP A 145 5.68 -28.22 -15.34
N SER A 146 6.22 -29.43 -15.35
CA SER A 146 6.27 -30.27 -16.53
C SER A 146 5.17 -31.34 -16.42
N ALA A 147 4.37 -31.48 -17.47
CA ALA A 147 3.57 -32.68 -17.60
C ALA A 147 4.49 -33.81 -18.08
N ASN A 148 4.58 -34.89 -17.29
CA ASN A 148 5.34 -36.08 -17.66
C ASN A 148 4.44 -37.00 -18.51
N GLY A 149 4.84 -37.28 -19.75
CA GLY A 149 4.12 -38.20 -20.65
C GLY A 149 3.46 -37.52 -21.86
N GLU A 150 2.27 -37.99 -22.24
CA GLU A 150 1.49 -37.41 -23.34
C GLU A 150 0.87 -36.08 -22.89
N VAL A 151 1.27 -34.98 -23.54
CA VAL A 151 0.77 -33.63 -23.28
C VAL A 151 -0.11 -33.18 -24.44
N HIS A 152 -1.14 -32.39 -24.15
CA HIS A 152 -1.96 -31.82 -25.20
C HIS A 152 -1.17 -30.68 -25.89
N PRO A 153 -1.29 -30.47 -27.21
CA PRO A 153 -0.55 -29.42 -27.93
C PRO A 153 -0.80 -27.98 -27.44
N SER A 154 -1.84 -27.76 -26.65
CA SER A 154 -2.18 -26.47 -26.05
C SER A 154 -1.67 -26.31 -24.62
N ASP A 155 -1.03 -27.33 -24.04
CA ASP A 155 -0.53 -27.26 -22.68
C ASP A 155 0.71 -26.35 -22.64
N ALA A 156 0.76 -25.48 -21.63
CA ALA A 156 1.89 -24.58 -21.42
C ALA A 156 2.91 -25.23 -20.48
N PHE A 157 4.19 -25.03 -20.78
CA PHE A 157 5.27 -25.25 -19.81
C PHE A 157 5.34 -24.04 -18.87
N LEU A 158 5.19 -24.26 -17.56
CA LEU A 158 5.09 -23.18 -16.59
C LEU A 158 6.32 -23.16 -15.67
N LEU A 159 7.03 -22.03 -15.68
CA LEU A 159 8.12 -21.72 -14.77
C LEU A 159 7.66 -20.60 -13.84
N MET A 160 7.76 -20.82 -12.54
CA MET A 160 7.44 -19.82 -11.53
C MET A 160 8.70 -19.47 -10.75
N PHE A 161 9.03 -18.19 -10.70
CA PHE A 161 10.20 -17.67 -10.00
C PHE A 161 9.82 -17.17 -8.60
N ASN A 162 10.79 -17.14 -7.69
CA ASN A 162 10.59 -16.63 -6.33
C ASN A 162 10.54 -15.09 -6.25
N GLU A 163 10.74 -14.39 -7.36
CA GLU A 163 10.72 -12.94 -7.46
C GLU A 163 10.30 -12.47 -8.86
N ALA A 164 10.10 -11.17 -9.02
CA ALA A 164 9.81 -10.58 -10.32
C ALA A 164 11.02 -10.71 -11.25
N VAL A 165 10.80 -11.24 -12.46
CA VAL A 165 11.86 -11.47 -13.45
C VAL A 165 11.59 -10.69 -14.74
N GLN A 166 12.65 -10.43 -15.49
CA GLN A 166 12.61 -9.86 -16.84
C GLN A 166 13.34 -10.79 -17.81
N HIS A 167 12.91 -10.86 -19.08
CA HIS A 167 13.62 -11.66 -20.08
C HIS A 167 15.04 -11.09 -20.31
N GLY A 168 16.04 -11.97 -20.30
CA GLY A 168 17.42 -11.65 -20.65
C GLY A 168 17.76 -12.05 -22.10
N ALA A 169 19.04 -11.97 -22.44
CA ALA A 169 19.56 -12.53 -23.68
C ALA A 169 19.67 -14.06 -23.56
N GLY A 170 18.82 -14.80 -24.27
CA GLY A 170 18.82 -16.26 -24.26
C GLY A 170 17.51 -16.86 -24.77
N GLN A 171 17.49 -18.17 -24.94
CA GLN A 171 16.29 -18.94 -25.26
C GLN A 171 16.06 -20.00 -24.19
N VAL A 172 14.80 -20.23 -23.83
CA VAL A 172 14.40 -21.42 -23.08
C VAL A 172 14.38 -22.58 -24.07
N SER A 173 15.30 -23.54 -23.90
CA SER A 173 15.35 -24.77 -24.69
C SER A 173 14.81 -25.94 -23.89
N LEU A 174 14.04 -26.81 -24.53
CA LEU A 174 13.55 -28.09 -24.03
C LEU A 174 14.33 -29.24 -24.68
#